data_AF-A0A2H9MRK6-F1
#
_entry.id   AF-A0A2H9MRK6-F1
#
_cell.length_a   1.000
_cell.length_b   1.000
_cell.length_c   1.000
_cell.angle_alpha   90.00
_cell.angle_beta   90.00
_cell.angle_gamma   90.00
#
_symmetry.space_group_name_H-M   'P 1'
#
loop_
_entity.id
_entity.type
_entity.pdbx_description
1 polymer ?
#
loop_
_entity_poly.entity_id
_entity_poly.type
_entity_poly.pdbx_seq_one_letter_code
_entity_poly.pdbx_strand_id
1 'polypeptide(L)'
;AWGIAIPNREPLKKLGLVSSSSSDFKKICEDYASPAVIGHVRYSTIGKSNLENAQPLKVKDLCIAHNGTIANVQELANMVGGCSFTPQNASDTLVAAQRLVSLISEKGQMGKALSILKNEMVG
;
A
#
# COMPACT_ATOMS: atom_id res chain seq x y z
N ALA A 1 -11.63 6.86 3.77
CA ALA A 1 -11.68 5.55 3.10
C ALA A 1 -10.87 4.57 3.92
N TRP A 2 -11.16 3.28 3.83
CA TRP A 2 -10.45 2.26 4.60
C TRP A 2 -10.35 0.96 3.82
N GLY A 3 -9.47 0.08 4.26
CA GLY A 3 -9.33 -1.24 3.65
C GLY A 3 -8.59 -2.23 4.53
N ILE A 4 -8.69 -3.49 4.17
CA ILE A 4 -7.97 -4.61 4.78
C ILE A 4 -7.38 -5.51 3.69
N ALA A 5 -6.29 -6.20 3.99
CA ALA A 5 -5.70 -7.19 3.11
C ALA A 5 -5.26 -8.42 3.92
N ILE A 6 -5.45 -9.58 3.32
CA ILE A 6 -4.99 -10.88 3.82
C ILE A 6 -4.14 -11.56 2.74
N PRO A 7 -3.30 -12.55 3.10
CA PRO A 7 -2.56 -13.34 2.13
C PRO A 7 -3.49 -13.97 1.07
N ASN A 8 -3.02 -14.05 -0.18
CA ASN A 8 -3.68 -14.73 -1.30
C ASN A 8 -5.09 -14.22 -1.67
N ARG A 9 -5.48 -13.01 -1.24
CA ARG A 9 -6.74 -12.36 -1.63
C ARG A 9 -6.51 -10.91 -2.04
N GLU A 10 -7.37 -10.39 -2.91
CA GLU A 10 -7.37 -8.95 -3.22
C GLU A 10 -7.74 -8.12 -1.98
N PRO A 11 -7.15 -6.92 -1.79
CA PRO A 11 -7.54 -6.04 -0.69
C PRO A 11 -9.02 -5.62 -0.79
N LEU A 12 -9.74 -5.72 0.34
CA LEU A 12 -11.04 -5.07 0.49
C LEU A 12 -10.82 -3.58 0.71
N LYS A 13 -11.50 -2.74 -0.07
CA LYS A 13 -11.46 -1.28 0.09
C LYS A 13 -12.87 -0.73 0.11
N LYS A 14 -13.14 0.21 1.00
CA LYS A 14 -14.44 0.89 1.12
C LYS A 14 -14.27 2.40 1.36
N LEU A 15 -15.19 3.17 0.82
CA LEU A 15 -15.31 4.61 1.10
C LEU A 15 -16.07 4.85 2.41
N GLY A 16 -15.95 6.07 2.93
CA GLY A 16 -16.61 6.45 4.19
C GLY A 16 -15.89 5.93 5.44
N LEU A 17 -16.66 5.88 6.53
CA LEU A 17 -16.22 5.40 7.85
C LEU A 17 -16.26 3.86 7.91
N VAL A 18 -15.43 3.28 8.78
CA VAL A 18 -15.45 1.83 9.05
C VAL A 18 -16.80 1.41 9.63
N SER A 19 -17.34 2.22 10.55
CA SER A 19 -18.63 1.98 11.21
C SER A 19 -19.81 1.94 10.25
N SER A 20 -19.72 2.62 9.10
CA SER A 20 -20.75 2.59 8.05
C SER A 20 -20.92 1.21 7.40
N SER A 21 -19.99 0.27 7.63
CA SER A 21 -20.07 -1.11 7.14
C SER A 21 -20.38 -2.13 8.24
N SER A 22 -20.86 -1.68 9.40
CA SER A 22 -21.16 -2.55 10.55
C SER A 22 -22.09 -3.72 10.22
N SER A 23 -23.07 -3.51 9.33
CA SER A 23 -23.97 -4.56 8.82
C SER A 23 -23.23 -5.69 8.09
N ASP A 24 -22.08 -5.38 7.49
CA ASP A 24 -21.31 -6.30 6.66
C ASP A 24 -20.19 -7.00 7.45
N PHE A 25 -19.95 -6.61 8.72
CA PHE A 25 -18.78 -7.08 9.47
C PHE A 25 -18.73 -8.60 9.61
N LYS A 26 -19.87 -9.25 9.85
CA LYS A 26 -19.93 -10.71 9.92
C LYS A 26 -19.40 -11.34 8.63
N LYS A 27 -19.92 -10.89 7.48
CA LYS A 27 -19.49 -11.36 6.17
C LYS A 27 -18.02 -11.04 5.90
N ILE A 28 -17.55 -9.85 6.25
CA ILE A 28 -16.14 -9.45 6.08
C ILE A 28 -15.23 -10.34 6.91
N CYS A 29 -15.58 -10.65 8.16
CA CYS A 29 -14.80 -11.53 9.02
C CYS A 29 -14.74 -12.97 8.48
N GLU A 30 -15.83 -13.46 7.88
CA GLU A 30 -15.87 -14.78 7.24
C GLU A 30 -15.02 -14.79 5.94
N ASP A 31 -15.20 -13.78 5.08
CA ASP A 31 -14.50 -13.66 3.80
C ASP A 31 -12.99 -13.40 3.99
N TYR A 32 -12.61 -12.60 4.98
CA TYR A 32 -11.23 -12.19 5.22
C TYR A 32 -10.64 -12.85 6.48
N ALA A 33 -11.13 -14.04 6.85
CA ALA A 33 -10.57 -14.84 7.93
C ALA A 33 -9.12 -15.26 7.60
N SER A 34 -8.15 -14.81 8.39
CA SER A 34 -6.73 -15.11 8.18
C SER A 34 -5.95 -14.98 9.48
N PRO A 35 -4.90 -15.79 9.70
CA PRO A 35 -3.98 -15.63 10.83
C PRO A 35 -3.15 -14.33 10.75
N ALA A 36 -3.10 -13.68 9.59
CA ALA A 36 -2.41 -12.40 9.40
C ALA A 36 -3.25 -11.45 8.55
N VAL A 37 -3.38 -10.20 8.99
CA VAL A 37 -4.15 -9.15 8.33
C VAL A 37 -3.47 -7.80 8.53
N ILE A 38 -3.51 -6.95 7.50
CA ILE A 38 -3.20 -5.52 7.64
C ILE A 38 -4.45 -4.71 7.32
N GLY A 39 -4.62 -3.58 7.99
CA GLY A 39 -5.70 -2.64 7.76
C GLY A 39 -5.19 -1.20 7.71
N HIS A 40 -5.90 -0.34 6.99
CA HIS A 40 -5.57 1.08 6.92
C HIS A 40 -6.82 1.94 6.86
N VAL A 41 -6.77 3.09 7.55
CA VAL A 41 -7.78 4.15 7.47
C VAL A 41 -7.10 5.40 6.92
N ARG A 42 -7.56 5.86 5.76
CA ARG A 42 -7.07 7.08 5.12
C ARG A 42 -8.03 8.23 5.42
N TYR A 43 -7.50 9.26 6.10
CA TYR A 43 -8.10 10.59 6.20
C TYR A 43 -7.87 11.37 4.91
N SER A 44 -8.91 11.99 4.33
CA SER A 44 -8.76 12.80 3.11
C SER A 44 -8.53 14.26 3.51
N THR A 45 -7.33 14.79 3.32
CA THR A 45 -6.97 16.18 3.66
C THR A 45 -7.23 17.15 2.50
N ILE A 46 -8.45 17.16 1.96
CA ILE A 46 -8.89 17.89 0.75
C ILE A 46 -8.61 17.08 -0.53
N GLY A 47 -9.67 16.88 -1.32
CA GLY A 47 -9.69 15.98 -2.48
C GLY A 47 -10.71 14.85 -2.30
N LYS A 48 -11.35 14.44 -3.41
CA LYS A 48 -12.31 13.34 -3.42
C LYS A 48 -11.69 12.09 -2.80
N SER A 49 -12.47 11.37 -1.99
CA SER A 49 -12.07 10.05 -1.49
C SER A 49 -12.05 9.08 -2.65
N ASN A 50 -10.93 8.99 -3.38
CA ASN A 50 -10.78 8.04 -4.48
C ASN A 50 -10.41 6.67 -3.91
N LEU A 51 -11.17 5.65 -4.28
CA LEU A 51 -10.97 4.27 -3.83
C LEU A 51 -9.63 3.70 -4.31
N GLU A 52 -9.13 4.18 -5.45
CA GLU A 52 -7.82 3.82 -6.00
C GLU A 52 -6.68 4.09 -5.01
N ASN A 53 -6.76 5.21 -4.29
CA ASN A 53 -5.77 5.62 -3.29
C ASN A 53 -6.06 5.06 -1.89
N ALA A 54 -7.14 4.29 -1.72
CA ALA A 54 -7.38 3.60 -0.46
C ALA A 54 -6.37 2.45 -0.31
N GLN A 55 -5.74 2.39 0.85
CA GLN A 55 -4.78 1.35 1.20
C GLN A 55 -5.49 0.24 2.00
N PRO A 56 -4.94 -0.99 2.07
CA PRO A 56 -3.65 -1.44 1.50
C PRO A 56 -3.55 -1.41 -0.02
N LEU A 57 -2.38 -1.08 -0.57
CA LEU A 57 -2.08 -1.17 -2.01
C LEU A 57 -1.46 -2.53 -2.31
N LYS A 58 -1.94 -3.20 -3.37
CA LYS A 58 -1.35 -4.43 -3.88
C LYS A 58 -0.34 -4.12 -4.98
N VAL A 59 0.90 -4.60 -4.84
CA VAL A 59 1.95 -4.52 -5.85
C VAL A 59 2.61 -5.89 -5.97
N LYS A 60 2.40 -6.56 -7.12
CA LYS A 60 2.72 -7.99 -7.31
C LYS A 60 2.15 -8.84 -6.15
N ASP A 61 3.03 -9.50 -5.40
CA ASP A 61 2.68 -10.41 -4.32
C ASP A 61 2.66 -9.73 -2.93
N LEU A 62 2.84 -8.41 -2.87
CA LEU A 62 2.83 -7.64 -1.62
C LEU A 62 1.59 -6.77 -1.49
N CYS A 63 1.06 -6.69 -0.27
CA CYS A 63 0.10 -5.68 0.14
C CYS A 63 0.76 -4.74 1.17
N ILE A 64 0.69 -3.44 0.92
CA ILE A 64 1.39 -2.43 1.74
C ILE A 64 0.42 -1.36 2.20
N ALA A 65 0.55 -0.99 3.46
CA ALA A 65 -0.05 0.20 4.05
C ALA A 65 1.06 1.06 4.65
N HIS A 66 0.92 2.38 4.51
CA HIS A 66 1.89 3.38 4.95
C HIS A 66 1.13 4.59 5.49
N ASN A 67 1.54 5.04 6.67
CA ASN A 67 1.06 6.27 7.29
C ASN A 67 2.22 7.27 7.39
N GLY A 68 2.13 8.34 6.61
CA GLY A 68 3.16 9.36 6.49
C GLY A 68 3.19 9.94 5.08
N THR A 69 4.15 10.82 4.84
CA THR A 69 4.44 11.38 3.52
C THR A 69 5.90 11.11 3.21
N ILE A 70 6.19 10.64 2.00
CA ILE A 70 7.58 10.46 1.54
C ILE A 70 8.01 11.70 0.77
N ALA A 71 8.87 12.51 1.38
CA ALA A 71 9.26 13.83 0.87
C ALA A 71 10.01 13.75 -0.47
N ASN A 72 10.83 12.71 -0.66
CA ASN A 72 11.64 12.50 -1.85
C ASN A 72 11.03 11.50 -2.85
N VAL A 73 9.69 11.45 -2.96
CA VAL A 73 8.98 10.52 -3.85
C VAL A 73 9.47 10.55 -5.31
N GLN A 74 9.83 11.74 -5.83
CA GLN A 74 10.30 11.88 -7.21
C GLN A 74 11.66 11.21 -7.44
N GLU A 75 12.56 11.28 -6.45
CA GLU A 75 13.85 10.61 -6.50
C GLU A 75 13.66 9.10 -6.44
N LEU A 76 12.81 8.61 -5.54
CA LEU A 76 12.46 7.19 -5.45
C LEU A 76 11.83 6.67 -6.75
N ALA A 77 10.97 7.45 -7.40
CA ALA A 77 10.36 7.07 -8.67
C ALA A 77 11.41 6.88 -9.78
N ASN A 78 12.46 7.71 -9.80
CA ASN A 78 13.56 7.58 -10.76
C ASN A 78 14.36 6.28 -10.54
N MET A 79 14.49 5.81 -9.29
CA MET A 79 15.15 4.54 -8.96
C MET A 79 14.32 3.31 -9.39
N VAL A 80 13.01 3.47 -9.57
CA VAL A 80 12.10 2.43 -10.09
C VAL A 80 12.03 2.45 -11.63
N GLY A 81 12.22 3.62 -12.25
CA GLY A 81 12.01 3.90 -13.67
C GLY A 81 12.96 3.20 -14.64
N GLY A 82 13.97 2.45 -14.17
CA GLY A 82 14.90 1.70 -15.03
C GLY A 82 14.26 0.56 -15.82
N CYS A 83 13.12 0.00 -15.35
CA CYS A 83 12.43 -1.12 -16.00
C CYS A 83 10.88 -1.06 -15.93
N SER A 84 10.27 -0.12 -15.19
CA SER A 84 8.80 -0.02 -15.07
C SER A 84 8.34 1.44 -15.04
N PHE A 85 7.33 1.76 -15.86
CA PHE A 85 6.70 3.08 -15.89
C PHE A 85 5.97 3.35 -14.56
N THR A 86 6.42 4.36 -13.81
CA THR A 86 5.71 4.90 -12.64
C THR A 86 4.83 6.06 -13.11
N PRO A 87 3.49 6.00 -12.95
CA PRO A 87 2.61 7.10 -13.33
C PRO A 87 2.99 8.40 -12.61
N GLN A 88 2.92 9.55 -13.31
CA GLN A 88 3.21 10.88 -12.74
C GLN A 88 2.32 11.24 -11.53
N ASN A 89 1.19 10.57 -11.36
CA ASN A 89 0.23 10.76 -10.27
C ASN A 89 0.22 9.60 -9.26
N ALA A 90 1.24 8.73 -9.28
CA ALA A 90 1.38 7.66 -8.31
C ALA A 90 1.48 8.23 -6.88
N SER A 91 0.79 7.60 -5.92
CA SER A 91 1.00 7.93 -4.52
C SER A 91 2.40 7.56 -4.08
N ASP A 92 2.95 8.30 -3.13
CA ASP A 92 4.22 7.99 -2.48
C ASP A 92 4.31 6.54 -1.98
N THR A 93 3.21 6.04 -1.43
CA THR A 93 3.06 4.66 -0.96
C THR A 93 3.19 3.67 -2.12
N LEU A 94 2.63 3.97 -3.30
CA LEU A 94 2.77 3.12 -4.48
C LEU A 94 4.23 3.08 -4.96
N VAL A 95 4.90 4.23 -5.00
CA VAL A 95 6.31 4.31 -5.40
C VAL A 95 7.21 3.52 -4.45
N ALA A 96 7.02 3.69 -3.14
CA ALA A 96 7.76 2.91 -2.14
C ALA A 96 7.50 1.41 -2.25
N ALA A 97 6.25 1.01 -2.52
CA ALA A 97 5.89 -0.39 -2.73
C ALA A 97 6.57 -0.99 -3.97
N GLN A 98 6.58 -0.26 -5.08
CA GLN A 98 7.28 -0.69 -6.31
C GLN A 98 8.78 -0.80 -6.08
N ARG A 99 9.39 0.17 -5.37
CA ARG A 99 10.80 0.13 -5.01
C ARG A 99 11.13 -1.08 -4.16
N LEU A 100 10.31 -1.38 -3.14
CA LEU A 100 10.48 -2.57 -2.30
C LEU A 100 10.46 -3.86 -3.14
N VAL A 101 9.50 -3.98 -4.06
CA VAL A 101 9.38 -5.13 -4.95
C VAL A 101 10.59 -5.28 -5.88
N SER A 102 11.14 -4.17 -6.40
CA SER A 102 12.38 -4.18 -7.19
C SER A 102 13.54 -4.72 -6.36
N LEU A 103 13.74 -4.17 -5.17
CA LEU A 103 14.82 -4.56 -4.26
C LEU A 103 14.73 -6.04 -3.84
N ILE A 104 13.51 -6.55 -3.60
CA ILE A 104 13.29 -7.98 -3.32
C ILE A 104 13.66 -8.83 -4.53
N SER A 105 13.29 -8.41 -5.73
CA SER A 105 13.59 -9.13 -6.97
C SER A 105 15.10 -9.19 -7.26
N GLU A 106 15.85 -8.13 -6.92
CA GLU A 106 17.30 -8.03 -7.13
C GLU A 106 18.15 -8.70 -6.05
N LYS A 107 17.71 -8.64 -4.78
CA LYS A 107 18.52 -9.04 -3.61
C LYS A 107 18.00 -10.29 -2.89
N GLY A 108 16.81 -10.77 -3.23
CA GLY A 108 16.21 -12.03 -2.76
C GLY A 108 15.77 -12.08 -1.29
N GLN A 109 16.07 -11.06 -0.47
CA GLN A 109 15.78 -11.07 0.98
C GLN A 109 15.00 -9.84 1.41
N MET A 110 13.78 -10.03 1.92
CA MET A 110 12.88 -8.97 2.40
C MET A 110 13.56 -8.03 3.41
N GLY A 111 14.25 -8.56 4.41
CA GLY A 111 14.89 -7.74 5.45
C GLY A 111 15.96 -6.78 4.89
N LYS A 112 16.76 -7.24 3.93
CA LYS A 112 17.76 -6.39 3.25
C LYS A 112 17.08 -5.34 2.38
N ALA A 113 16.07 -5.74 1.59
CA ALA A 113 15.30 -4.84 0.76
C ALA A 113 14.62 -3.72 1.59
N LEU A 114 14.04 -4.08 2.73
CA LEU A 114 13.41 -3.12 3.64
C LEU A 114 14.44 -2.18 4.26
N SER A 115 15.63 -2.68 4.63
CA SER A 115 16.71 -1.84 5.16
C SER A 115 17.23 -0.84 4.13
N ILE A 116 17.31 -1.24 2.86
CA ILE A 116 17.71 -0.34 1.76
C ILE A 116 16.64 0.72 1.55
N LEU A 117 15.38 0.31 1.38
CA LEU A 117 14.26 1.23 1.19
C LEU A 117 14.16 2.26 2.32
N LYS A 118 14.32 1.82 3.57
CA LYS A 118 14.34 2.70 4.75
C LYS A 118 15.41 3.80 4.64
N ASN A 119 16.59 3.49 4.10
CA ASN A 119 17.68 4.46 3.96
C ASN A 119 17.49 5.36 2.73
N GLU A 120 16.71 4.94 1.73
CA GLU A 120 16.37 5.73 0.54
C GLU A 120 15.18 6.68 0.79
N MET A 121 14.27 6.32 1.69
CA MET A 121 13.10 7.13 2.05
C MET A 121 13.48 8.31 2.94
N VAL A 122 12.97 9.49 2.59
CA VAL A 122 13.01 10.70 3.43
C VAL A 122 11.58 11.04 3.85
N GLY A 123 11.38 11.23 5.15
CA GLY A 123 10.09 11.57 5.75
C GLY A 123 10.24 12.55 6.91
#